data_AF-A0AA42ZXT0-F1
#
_entry.id   AF-A0AA42ZXT0-F1
#
_cell.length_a   1.000
_cell.length_b   1.000
_cell.length_c   1.000
_cell.angle_alpha   90.00
_cell.angle_beta   90.00
_cell.angle_gamma   90.00
#
_symmetry.space_group_name_H-M   'P 1'
#
loop_
_entity.id
_entity.type
_entity.pdbx_description
1 polymer ?
#
loop_
_entity_poly.entity_id
_entity_poly.type
_entity_poly.pdbx_seq_one_letter_code
_entity_poly.pdbx_strand_id
1 'polypeptide(L)'
;MAYHRIHKYTSIGRPLEPAVPTNKAVMILMPVGAAIGAGSSWLSGQTGIQLLEQALAFLLVVFASWALARELDPDDPLVAFISMTAAVLAALVVDEPALLVVFATLGLVRITNRSTGLAARLSDSILCLVLVLFVMYSTASPFFGLVAALAFVLDGTLKEPLRHQWIFGLLSLGGTVVYMVDHDIGLGPVPSP
;
A
#
# COMPACT_ATOMS: atom_id res chain seq x y z
N MET A 1 -27.33 -0.15 -4.10
CA MET A 1 -27.31 -1.64 -4.18
C MET A 1 -26.00 -2.26 -4.69
N ALA A 2 -25.00 -1.52 -5.17
CA ALA A 2 -23.72 -2.08 -5.64
C ALA A 2 -22.77 -2.54 -4.50
N TYR A 3 -22.82 -1.89 -3.33
CA TYR A 3 -21.96 -2.14 -2.17
C TYR A 3 -21.98 -3.60 -1.67
N HIS A 4 -23.14 -4.27 -1.73
CA HIS A 4 -23.30 -5.63 -1.19
C HIS A 4 -22.54 -6.72 -1.98
N ARG A 5 -22.20 -6.48 -3.25
CA ARG A 5 -21.48 -7.47 -4.09
C ARG A 5 -19.98 -7.38 -3.95
N ILE A 6 -19.41 -6.18 -3.73
CA ILE A 6 -17.96 -5.99 -3.59
C ILE A 6 -17.45 -6.69 -2.33
N HIS A 7 -18.22 -6.63 -1.24
CA HIS A 7 -17.92 -7.37 -0.01
C HIS A 7 -17.93 -8.89 -0.16
N LYS A 8 -18.37 -9.45 -1.30
CA LYS A 8 -18.18 -10.88 -1.60
C LYS A 8 -16.75 -11.20 -2.03
N TYR A 9 -15.97 -10.24 -2.50
CA TYR A 9 -14.64 -10.47 -3.06
C TYR A 9 -13.53 -9.79 -2.25
N THR A 10 -13.80 -8.66 -1.61
CA THR A 10 -12.83 -7.94 -0.76
C THR A 10 -13.52 -7.30 0.45
N SER A 11 -12.90 -7.39 1.62
CA SER A 11 -13.31 -6.65 2.83
C SER A 11 -12.38 -5.49 3.17
N ILE A 12 -11.23 -5.38 2.48
CA ILE A 12 -10.26 -4.27 2.63
C ILE A 12 -10.68 -3.02 1.84
N GLY A 13 -11.33 -3.20 0.70
CA GLY A 13 -11.79 -2.08 -0.13
C GLY A 13 -13.03 -1.40 0.44
N ARG A 14 -12.91 -0.13 0.88
CA ARG A 14 -14.06 0.76 1.07
C ARG A 14 -14.27 1.59 -0.20
N PRO A 15 -15.39 1.42 -0.94
CA PRO A 15 -15.66 2.27 -2.09
C PRO A 15 -15.83 3.72 -1.64
N LEU A 16 -15.39 4.67 -2.48
CA LEU A 16 -15.57 6.09 -2.21
C LEU A 16 -17.05 6.46 -2.37
N GLU A 17 -17.71 6.77 -1.27
CA GLU A 17 -19.09 7.26 -1.26
C GLU A 17 -19.15 8.76 -1.60
N PRO A 18 -19.75 9.18 -2.73
CA PRO A 18 -19.77 10.59 -3.15
C PRO A 18 -20.63 11.49 -2.27
N ALA A 19 -21.53 10.90 -1.46
CA ALA A 19 -22.38 11.63 -0.54
C ALA A 19 -21.59 12.24 0.63
N VAL A 20 -20.41 11.69 0.94
CA VAL A 20 -19.52 12.21 1.97
C VAL A 20 -18.64 13.31 1.36
N PRO A 21 -18.68 14.56 1.87
CA PRO A 21 -17.97 15.69 1.27
C PRO A 21 -16.46 15.46 1.10
N THR A 22 -15.82 14.80 2.07
CA THR A 22 -14.38 14.53 2.05
C THR A 22 -14.00 13.51 0.97
N ASN A 23 -14.81 12.47 0.76
CA ASN A 23 -14.61 11.50 -0.33
C ASN A 23 -14.78 12.19 -1.70
N LYS A 24 -15.81 13.05 -1.82
CA LYS A 24 -16.06 13.83 -3.04
C LYS A 24 -14.87 14.74 -3.36
N ALA A 25 -14.27 15.38 -2.36
CA ALA A 25 -13.08 16.19 -2.54
C ALA A 25 -11.92 15.37 -3.12
N VAL A 26 -11.66 14.17 -2.59
CA VAL A 26 -10.61 13.29 -3.13
C VAL A 26 -10.87 12.84 -4.56
N MET A 27 -12.13 12.54 -4.90
CA MET A 27 -12.51 12.23 -6.28
C MET A 27 -12.19 13.36 -7.26
N ILE A 28 -12.19 14.62 -6.82
CA ILE A 28 -11.81 15.78 -7.62
C ILE A 28 -10.29 15.99 -7.59
N LEU A 29 -9.65 15.81 -6.43
CA LEU A 29 -8.21 16.02 -6.27
C LEU A 29 -7.35 14.97 -6.97
N MET A 30 -7.84 13.73 -7.12
CA MET A 30 -7.13 12.68 -7.87
C MET A 30 -6.83 13.09 -9.34
N PRO A 31 -7.81 13.54 -10.14
CA PRO A 31 -7.56 14.13 -11.46
C PRO A 31 -6.61 15.32 -11.44
N VAL A 32 -6.67 16.18 -10.41
CA VAL A 32 -5.76 17.32 -10.27
C VAL A 32 -4.32 16.83 -10.06
N GLY A 33 -4.11 15.84 -9.20
CA GLY A 33 -2.81 15.18 -9.02
C GLY A 33 -2.29 14.60 -10.33
N ALA A 34 -3.15 13.89 -11.07
CA ALA A 34 -2.79 13.34 -12.38
C ALA A 34 -2.35 14.43 -13.37
N ALA A 35 -3.05 15.56 -13.40
CA ALA A 35 -2.70 16.70 -14.25
C ALA A 35 -1.36 17.32 -13.84
N ILE A 36 -1.06 17.40 -12.53
CA ILE A 36 0.24 17.85 -12.02
C ILE A 36 1.36 16.90 -12.48
N GLY A 37 1.17 15.58 -12.33
CA GLY A 37 2.14 14.58 -12.78
C GLY A 37 2.37 14.60 -14.29
N ALA A 38 1.30 14.69 -15.08
CA ALA A 38 1.41 14.86 -16.53
C ALA A 38 2.17 16.16 -16.90
N GLY A 39 1.86 17.26 -16.19
CA GLY A 39 2.51 18.54 -16.39
C GLY A 39 4.00 18.51 -16.05
N SER A 40 4.40 17.88 -14.96
CA SER A 40 5.82 17.77 -14.58
C SER A 40 6.62 16.90 -15.57
N SER A 41 6.04 15.79 -16.02
CA SER A 41 6.60 14.93 -17.08
C SER A 41 6.76 15.72 -18.39
N TRP A 42 5.74 16.47 -18.79
CA TRP A 42 5.78 17.30 -20.00
C TRP A 42 6.83 18.41 -19.93
N LEU A 43 6.96 19.09 -18.79
CA LEU A 43 8.01 20.10 -18.55
C LEU A 43 9.42 19.49 -18.62
N SER A 44 9.54 18.19 -18.35
CA SER A 44 10.78 17.42 -18.49
C SER A 44 11.02 16.91 -19.91
N GLY A 45 10.19 17.31 -20.89
CA GLY A 45 10.32 16.95 -22.29
C GLY A 45 9.79 15.55 -22.67
N GLN A 46 9.15 14.85 -21.74
CA GLN A 46 8.57 13.54 -21.97
C GLN A 46 7.27 13.64 -22.78
N THR A 47 6.91 12.58 -23.51
CA THR A 47 5.68 12.52 -24.33
C THR A 47 5.06 11.12 -24.35
N GLY A 48 3.80 11.02 -24.79
CA GLY A 48 3.13 9.75 -25.02
C GLY A 48 2.89 8.95 -23.72
N ILE A 49 3.38 7.71 -23.68
CA ILE A 49 3.15 6.76 -22.58
C ILE A 49 3.74 7.29 -21.26
N GLN A 50 4.89 7.95 -21.30
CA GLN A 50 5.56 8.48 -20.10
C GLN A 50 4.69 9.54 -19.38
N LEU A 51 3.96 10.36 -20.15
CA LEU A 51 3.00 11.31 -19.58
C LEU A 51 1.88 10.59 -18.83
N LEU A 52 1.38 9.50 -19.40
CA LEU A 52 0.30 8.70 -18.82
C LEU A 52 0.77 7.96 -17.56
N GLU A 53 1.99 7.41 -17.60
CA GLU A 53 2.63 6.77 -16.44
C GLU A 53 2.78 7.77 -15.28
N GLN A 54 3.30 8.97 -15.55
CA GLN A 54 3.46 9.99 -14.51
C GLN A 54 2.12 10.50 -13.98
N ALA A 55 1.12 10.68 -14.86
CA ALA A 55 -0.23 11.04 -14.47
C ALA A 55 -0.86 9.99 -13.54
N LEU A 56 -0.72 8.72 -13.90
CA LEU A 56 -1.21 7.60 -13.10
C LEU A 56 -0.46 7.52 -11.76
N ALA A 57 0.87 7.67 -11.77
CA ALA A 57 1.68 7.66 -10.56
C ALA A 57 1.20 8.75 -9.58
N PHE A 58 1.02 9.98 -10.02
CA PHE A 58 0.55 11.07 -9.16
C PHE A 58 -0.89 10.89 -8.69
N LEU A 59 -1.78 10.34 -9.54
CA LEU A 59 -3.13 9.96 -9.13
C LEU A 59 -3.09 8.96 -7.96
N LEU A 60 -2.22 7.95 -8.09
CA LEU A 60 -2.03 6.91 -7.09
C LEU A 60 -1.36 7.46 -5.82
N VAL A 61 -0.41 8.39 -5.93
CA VAL A 61 0.22 9.08 -4.77
C VAL A 61 -0.86 9.80 -3.96
N VAL A 62 -1.69 10.59 -4.64
CA VAL A 62 -2.78 11.35 -4.03
C VAL A 62 -3.78 10.42 -3.34
N PHE A 63 -4.18 9.34 -4.00
CA PHE A 63 -5.12 8.39 -3.40
C PHE A 63 -4.50 7.62 -2.22
N ALA A 64 -3.29 7.08 -2.38
CA ALA A 64 -2.68 6.20 -1.39
C ALA A 64 -2.33 6.94 -0.10
N SER A 65 -1.76 8.15 -0.20
CA SER A 65 -1.45 8.99 0.95
C SER A 65 -2.70 9.40 1.73
N TRP A 66 -3.76 9.82 1.02
CA TRP A 66 -5.06 10.09 1.63
C TRP A 66 -5.63 8.87 2.35
N ALA A 67 -5.66 7.73 1.65
CA ALA A 67 -6.25 6.51 2.16
C ALA A 67 -5.50 6.03 3.40
N LEU A 68 -4.17 6.05 3.38
CA LEU A 68 -3.34 5.65 4.50
C LEU A 68 -3.51 6.56 5.70
N ALA A 69 -3.50 7.88 5.50
CA ALA A 69 -3.72 8.83 6.58
C ALA A 69 -5.06 8.61 7.29
N ARG A 70 -6.13 8.30 6.53
CA ARG A 70 -7.45 7.97 7.11
C ARG A 70 -7.52 6.64 7.85
N GLU A 71 -6.59 5.72 7.60
CA GLU A 71 -6.49 4.49 8.39
C GLU A 71 -5.72 4.72 9.70
N LEU A 72 -4.86 5.76 9.75
CA LEU A 72 -4.06 6.11 10.93
C LEU A 72 -4.80 7.06 11.88
N ASP A 73 -5.48 8.07 11.31
CA ASP A 73 -6.30 9.02 12.05
C ASP A 73 -7.66 9.17 11.33
N PRO A 74 -8.66 8.35 11.69
CA PRO A 74 -9.97 8.39 11.05
C PRO A 74 -10.82 9.60 11.45
N ASP A 75 -10.49 10.24 12.59
CA ASP A 75 -11.31 11.27 13.22
C ASP A 75 -11.01 12.68 12.71
N ASP A 76 -9.80 12.92 12.18
CA ASP A 76 -9.41 14.19 11.56
C ASP A 76 -9.21 14.08 10.03
N PRO A 77 -10.19 14.52 9.22
CA PRO A 77 -10.07 14.54 7.77
C PRO A 77 -8.95 15.44 7.24
N LEU A 78 -8.56 16.49 7.96
CA LEU A 78 -7.55 17.46 7.51
C LEU A 78 -6.18 16.80 7.40
N VAL A 79 -5.84 15.90 8.31
CA VAL A 79 -4.58 15.14 8.31
C VAL A 79 -4.41 14.41 6.97
N ALA A 80 -5.49 13.86 6.41
CA ALA A 80 -5.44 13.17 5.14
C ALA A 80 -5.16 14.12 3.95
N PHE A 81 -5.74 15.31 3.93
CA PHE A 81 -5.47 16.31 2.87
C PHE A 81 -4.09 16.94 2.98
N ILE A 82 -3.59 17.16 4.20
CA ILE A 82 -2.21 17.60 4.44
C ILE A 82 -1.25 16.52 3.93
N SER A 83 -1.52 15.25 4.23
CA SER A 83 -0.72 14.12 3.76
C SER A 83 -0.71 14.01 2.23
N MET A 84 -1.85 14.23 1.56
CA MET A 84 -1.91 14.29 0.09
C MET A 84 -1.00 15.39 -0.47
N THR A 85 -1.07 16.58 0.12
CA THR A 85 -0.28 17.72 -0.33
C THR A 85 1.20 17.45 -0.15
N ALA A 86 1.62 16.96 1.02
CA ALA A 86 2.99 16.57 1.29
C ALA A 86 3.48 15.47 0.33
N ALA A 87 2.64 14.47 0.04
CA ALA A 87 2.99 13.38 -0.86
C ALA A 87 3.18 13.85 -2.31
N VAL A 88 2.33 14.77 -2.80
CA VAL A 88 2.51 15.38 -4.13
C VAL A 88 3.80 16.19 -4.19
N LEU A 89 4.09 17.00 -3.17
CA LEU A 89 5.33 17.78 -3.09
C LEU A 89 6.55 16.86 -3.07
N ALA A 90 6.50 15.76 -2.31
CA ALA A 90 7.58 14.76 -2.30
C ALA A 90 7.75 14.10 -3.67
N ALA A 91 6.64 13.71 -4.33
CA ALA A 91 6.68 13.07 -5.65
C ALA A 91 7.17 14.00 -6.77
N LEU A 92 7.18 15.32 -6.57
CA LEU A 92 7.77 16.28 -7.52
C LEU A 92 9.30 16.39 -7.39
N VAL A 93 9.86 15.93 -6.26
CA VAL A 93 11.29 16.06 -5.95
C VAL A 93 11.99 14.71 -5.98
N VAL A 94 11.26 13.61 -5.79
CA VAL A 94 11.77 12.24 -5.80
C VAL A 94 11.48 11.57 -7.14
N ASP A 95 12.51 11.06 -7.79
CA ASP A 95 12.40 10.44 -9.13
C ASP A 95 11.51 9.19 -9.13
N GLU A 96 11.60 8.36 -8.08
CA GLU A 96 10.80 7.15 -7.93
C GLU A 96 9.98 7.18 -6.63
N PRO A 97 8.71 7.64 -6.67
CA PRO A 97 7.84 7.55 -5.52
C PRO A 97 7.61 6.07 -5.19
N ALA A 98 7.87 5.67 -3.94
CA ALA A 98 7.71 4.30 -3.44
C ALA A 98 6.24 3.87 -3.30
N LEU A 99 5.45 4.02 -4.37
CA LEU A 99 4.01 3.80 -4.42
C LEU A 99 3.60 2.42 -3.93
N LEU A 100 4.31 1.39 -4.41
CA LEU A 100 4.01 0.01 -4.04
C LEU A 100 4.21 -0.23 -2.54
N VAL A 101 5.22 0.42 -1.93
CA VAL A 101 5.44 0.38 -0.48
C VAL A 101 4.25 1.00 0.26
N VAL A 102 3.76 2.15 -0.21
CA VAL A 102 2.59 2.82 0.41
C VAL A 102 1.34 1.95 0.30
N PHE A 103 1.08 1.33 -0.86
CA PHE A 103 -0.05 0.42 -1.03
C PHE A 103 0.07 -0.87 -0.21
N ALA A 104 1.26 -1.46 -0.14
CA ALA A 104 1.53 -2.61 0.72
C ALA A 104 1.25 -2.25 2.19
N THR A 105 1.75 -1.09 2.63
CA THR A 105 1.54 -0.57 3.98
C THR A 105 0.06 -0.34 4.26
N LEU A 106 -0.66 0.31 3.34
CA LEU A 106 -2.11 0.50 3.44
C LEU A 106 -2.87 -0.82 3.60
N GLY A 107 -2.50 -1.84 2.83
CA GLY A 107 -3.08 -3.18 2.92
C GLY A 107 -2.83 -3.82 4.29
N LEU A 108 -1.58 -3.85 4.75
CA LEU A 108 -1.21 -4.42 6.05
C LEU A 108 -1.87 -3.69 7.23
N VAL A 109 -1.92 -2.36 7.18
CA VAL A 109 -2.60 -1.55 8.18
C VAL A 109 -4.09 -1.86 8.20
N ARG A 110 -4.75 -2.00 7.06
CA ARG A 110 -6.18 -2.36 7.00
C ARG A 110 -6.48 -3.74 7.57
N ILE A 111 -5.61 -4.72 7.30
CA ILE A 111 -5.71 -6.07 7.88
C ILE A 111 -5.60 -5.98 9.40
N THR A 112 -4.60 -5.25 9.89
CA THR A 112 -4.29 -5.18 11.33
C THR A 112 -5.32 -4.33 12.10
N ASN A 113 -5.68 -3.16 11.58
CA ASN A 113 -6.61 -2.23 12.23
C ASN A 113 -8.07 -2.72 12.15
N ARG A 114 -8.40 -3.60 11.19
CA ARG A 114 -9.77 -4.05 10.91
C ARG A 114 -10.77 -2.89 10.87
N SER A 115 -10.35 -1.73 10.36
CA SER A 115 -11.10 -0.48 10.46
C SER A 115 -12.51 -0.59 9.85
N THR A 116 -12.69 -1.44 8.85
CA THR A 116 -13.97 -1.79 8.20
C THR A 116 -14.96 -2.55 9.09
N GLY A 117 -14.51 -3.05 10.26
CA GLY A 117 -15.29 -3.96 11.11
C GLY A 117 -15.48 -5.35 10.49
N LEU A 118 -14.93 -5.58 9.30
CA LEU A 118 -14.98 -6.86 8.60
C LEU A 118 -13.60 -7.53 8.68
N ALA A 119 -13.58 -8.80 9.04
CA ALA A 119 -12.40 -9.64 8.93
C ALA A 119 -11.82 -9.60 7.50
N ALA A 120 -10.50 -9.53 7.37
CA ALA A 120 -9.82 -9.67 6.09
C ALA A 120 -10.19 -11.01 5.44
N ARG A 121 -10.55 -11.01 4.15
CA ARG A 121 -10.81 -12.27 3.42
C ARG A 121 -9.50 -12.89 2.96
N LEU A 122 -9.56 -14.19 2.61
CA LEU A 122 -8.43 -14.90 2.01
C LEU A 122 -7.89 -14.20 0.76
N SER A 123 -8.77 -13.69 -0.10
CA SER A 123 -8.40 -12.93 -1.30
C SER A 123 -7.59 -11.68 -0.97
N ASP A 124 -7.96 -10.99 0.10
CA ASP A 124 -7.29 -9.78 0.57
C ASP A 124 -5.89 -10.11 1.12
N SER A 125 -5.77 -11.17 1.94
CA SER A 125 -4.48 -11.64 2.46
C SER A 125 -3.55 -12.13 1.35
N ILE A 126 -4.07 -12.84 0.35
CA ILE A 126 -3.28 -13.26 -0.82
C ILE A 126 -2.76 -12.05 -1.58
N LEU A 127 -3.63 -11.06 -1.85
CA LEU A 127 -3.24 -9.85 -2.57
C LEU A 127 -2.15 -9.07 -1.80
N CYS A 128 -2.31 -8.91 -0.48
CA CYS A 128 -1.31 -8.26 0.35
C CYS A 128 0.00 -9.06 0.40
N LEU A 129 -0.04 -10.38 0.52
CA LEU A 129 1.15 -11.22 0.50
C LEU A 129 1.93 -11.05 -0.83
N VAL A 130 1.24 -11.19 -1.96
CA VAL A 130 1.86 -11.02 -3.29
C VAL A 130 2.45 -9.63 -3.45
N LEU A 131 1.72 -8.59 -3.05
CA LEU A 131 2.19 -7.22 -3.14
C LEU A 131 3.42 -6.97 -2.27
N VAL A 132 3.45 -7.48 -1.04
CA VAL A 132 4.62 -7.35 -0.15
C VAL A 132 5.82 -8.09 -0.72
N LEU A 133 5.64 -9.33 -1.19
CA LEU A 133 6.74 -10.09 -1.78
C LEU A 133 7.28 -9.34 -3.01
N PHE A 134 6.40 -8.80 -3.86
CA PHE A 134 6.81 -7.98 -4.98
C PHE A 134 7.62 -6.75 -4.54
N VAL A 135 7.15 -6.02 -3.52
CA VAL A 135 7.86 -4.87 -2.93
C VAL A 135 9.22 -5.27 -2.37
N MET A 136 9.31 -6.40 -1.67
CA MET A 136 10.56 -6.91 -1.09
C MET A 136 11.62 -7.12 -2.16
N TYR A 137 11.26 -7.78 -3.27
CA TYR A 137 12.17 -7.99 -4.40
C TYR A 137 12.46 -6.68 -5.16
N SER A 138 11.46 -5.82 -5.37
CA SER A 138 11.66 -4.57 -6.13
C SER A 138 12.52 -3.55 -5.39
N THR A 139 12.48 -3.55 -4.05
CA THR A 139 13.27 -2.64 -3.20
C THR A 139 14.55 -3.27 -2.65
N ALA A 140 14.78 -4.54 -2.99
CA ALA A 140 15.89 -5.35 -2.50
C ALA A 140 16.02 -5.40 -0.95
N SER A 141 14.92 -5.30 -0.22
CA SER A 141 14.92 -5.17 1.24
C SER A 141 14.09 -6.25 1.94
N PRO A 142 14.71 -7.15 2.75
CA PRO A 142 14.00 -8.23 3.43
C PRO A 142 13.02 -7.73 4.51
N PHE A 143 13.20 -6.49 4.97
CA PHE A 143 12.38 -5.90 6.03
C PHE A 143 10.89 -5.88 5.69
N PHE A 144 10.53 -5.71 4.41
CA PHE A 144 9.11 -5.70 4.02
C PHE A 144 8.40 -7.02 4.30
N GLY A 145 9.07 -8.16 4.04
CA GLY A 145 8.51 -9.47 4.36
C GLY A 145 8.45 -9.76 5.87
N LEU A 146 9.40 -9.23 6.66
CA LEU A 146 9.34 -9.30 8.13
C LEU A 146 8.18 -8.48 8.70
N VAL A 147 8.00 -7.24 8.23
CA VAL A 147 6.91 -6.36 8.67
C VAL A 147 5.55 -6.98 8.33
N ALA A 148 5.40 -7.55 7.13
CA ALA A 148 4.17 -8.24 6.76
C ALA A 148 3.92 -9.50 7.58
N ALA A 149 4.97 -10.28 7.87
CA ALA A 149 4.85 -11.43 8.77
C ALA A 149 4.32 -11.01 10.14
N LEU A 150 4.88 -9.95 10.71
CA LEU A 150 4.40 -9.39 11.98
C LEU A 150 2.95 -8.94 11.87
N ALA A 151 2.57 -8.20 10.83
CA ALA A 151 1.19 -7.75 10.63
C ALA A 151 0.18 -8.92 10.55
N PHE A 152 0.49 -9.96 9.78
CA PHE A 152 -0.37 -11.15 9.67
C PHE A 152 -0.45 -11.94 10.98
N VAL A 153 0.66 -12.10 11.70
CA VAL A 153 0.67 -12.77 13.02
C VAL A 153 -0.13 -11.96 14.04
N LEU A 154 0.04 -10.64 14.07
CA LEU A 154 -0.73 -9.74 14.94
C LEU A 154 -2.22 -9.90 14.65
N ASP A 155 -2.66 -9.83 13.39
CA ASP A 155 -4.07 -10.04 13.04
C ASP A 155 -4.58 -11.44 13.45
N GLY A 156 -3.71 -12.46 13.40
CA GLY A 156 -3.99 -13.81 13.89
C GLY A 156 -4.06 -13.97 15.42
N THR A 157 -3.66 -12.95 16.19
CA THR A 157 -3.64 -12.95 17.67
C THR A 157 -4.67 -12.01 18.30
N LEU A 158 -5.21 -11.06 17.53
CA LEU A 158 -6.22 -10.10 18.00
C LEU A 158 -7.54 -10.79 18.40
N LYS A 159 -8.40 -10.03 19.10
CA LYS A 159 -9.74 -10.45 19.52
C LYS A 159 -10.54 -10.89 18.28
N GLU A 160 -11.10 -12.09 18.32
CA GLU A 160 -11.63 -12.81 17.14
C GLU A 160 -10.53 -13.17 16.13
N PRO A 161 -9.63 -14.11 16.48
CA PRO A 161 -8.45 -14.40 15.69
C PRO A 161 -8.81 -15.12 14.39
N LEU A 162 -8.28 -14.62 13.28
CA LEU A 162 -8.36 -15.28 11.98
C LEU A 162 -7.19 -16.28 11.87
N ARG A 163 -7.45 -17.54 12.24
CA ARG A 163 -6.40 -18.59 12.31
C ARG A 163 -5.61 -18.78 11.01
N HIS A 164 -6.21 -18.49 9.87
CA HIS A 164 -5.54 -18.59 8.57
C HIS A 164 -4.45 -17.53 8.37
N GLN A 165 -4.48 -16.40 9.09
CA GLN A 165 -3.45 -15.35 8.98
C GLN A 165 -2.08 -15.82 9.47
N TRP A 166 -2.03 -16.80 10.37
CA TRP A 166 -0.77 -17.45 10.76
C TRP A 166 -0.07 -18.10 9.57
N ILE A 167 -0.83 -18.66 8.63
CA ILE A 167 -0.25 -19.24 7.40
C ILE A 167 0.37 -18.13 6.56
N PHE A 168 -0.32 -17.00 6.39
CA PHE A 168 0.23 -15.84 5.67
C PHE A 168 1.46 -15.25 6.37
N GLY A 169 1.47 -15.22 7.69
CA GLY A 169 2.64 -14.83 8.48
C GLY A 169 3.83 -15.75 8.25
N LEU A 170 3.61 -17.07 8.29
CA LEU A 170 4.65 -18.07 7.99
C LEU A 170 5.13 -18.00 6.54
N LEU A 171 4.23 -17.82 5.58
CA LEU A 171 4.58 -17.66 4.16
C LEU A 171 5.40 -16.38 3.93
N SER A 172 5.06 -15.29 4.63
CA SER A 172 5.82 -14.04 4.56
C SER A 172 7.23 -14.21 5.15
N LEU A 173 7.36 -14.86 6.32
CA LEU A 173 8.67 -15.20 6.90
C LEU A 173 9.48 -16.11 5.98
N GLY A 174 8.86 -17.17 5.47
CA GLY A 174 9.49 -18.10 4.54
C GLY A 174 9.97 -17.39 3.28
N GLY A 175 9.15 -16.50 2.71
CA GLY A 175 9.52 -15.66 1.58
C GLY A 175 10.72 -14.75 1.89
N THR A 176 10.77 -14.14 3.07
CA THR A 176 11.93 -13.38 3.53
C THR A 176 13.19 -14.24 3.63
N VAL A 177 13.11 -15.43 4.22
CA VAL A 177 14.26 -16.33 4.34
C VAL A 177 14.76 -16.76 2.97
N VAL A 178 13.86 -17.14 2.06
CA VAL A 178 14.22 -17.49 0.67
C VAL A 178 14.93 -16.33 -0.01
N TYR A 179 14.39 -15.10 0.12
CA TYR A 179 15.02 -13.91 -0.43
C TYR A 179 16.43 -13.68 0.13
N MET A 180 16.60 -13.79 1.46
CA MET A 180 17.90 -13.61 2.11
C MET A 180 18.92 -14.65 1.64
N VAL A 181 18.50 -15.90 1.45
CA VAL A 181 19.38 -16.98 0.96
C VAL A 181 19.75 -16.73 -0.51
N ASP A 182 18.79 -16.37 -1.35
CA ASP A 182 19.02 -16.11 -2.78
C ASP A 182 19.94 -14.90 -3.04
N HIS A 183 19.96 -13.94 -2.11
CA HIS A 183 20.75 -12.71 -2.22
C HIS A 183 21.99 -12.71 -1.30
N ASP A 184 22.38 -13.87 -0.75
CA ASP A 184 23.53 -14.05 0.16
C ASP A 184 23.55 -13.10 1.38
N ILE A 185 22.37 -12.66 1.81
CA ILE A 185 22.21 -11.75 2.95
C ILE A 185 22.32 -12.57 4.23
N GLY A 186 23.53 -12.63 4.81
CA GLY A 186 23.78 -13.14 6.16
C GLY A 186 24.39 -14.54 6.27
N LEU A 187 24.77 -15.19 5.16
CA LEU A 187 25.52 -16.46 5.15
C LEU A 187 26.75 -16.42 4.22
N GLY A 188 27.39 -15.25 4.11
CA GLY A 188 28.70 -15.17 3.45
C GLY A 188 29.74 -16.02 4.21
N PRO A 189 30.71 -16.66 3.53
CA PRO A 189 31.79 -17.37 4.19
C PRO A 189 32.45 -16.42 5.20
N VAL A 190 32.56 -16.85 6.46
CA VAL A 190 33.42 -16.17 7.43
C VAL A 190 34.82 -16.15 6.80
N PRO A 191 35.45 -14.98 6.60
CA PRO A 191 36.80 -14.94 6.06
C PRO A 191 37.69 -15.72 7.03
N SER A 192 38.23 -16.84 6.55
CA SER A 192 39.25 -17.60 7.25
C SER A 192 40.49 -16.71 7.40
N PRO A 193 41.14 -16.69 8.58
CA PRO A 193 42.28 -15.82 8.88
C PRO A 193 43.50 -16.09 7.99
#